data_AF-A0A175YPJ8-F1
#
_entry.id   AF-A0A175YPJ8-F1
#
_cell.length_a   1.000
_cell.length_b   1.000
_cell.length_c   1.000
_cell.angle_alpha   90.00
_cell.angle_beta   90.00
_cell.angle_gamma   90.00
#
_symmetry.space_group_name_H-M   'P 1'
#
loop_
_entity.id
_entity.type
_entity.pdbx_description
1 polymer ?
#
loop_
_entity_poly.entity_id
_entity_poly.type
_entity_poly.pdbx_seq_one_letter_code
_entity_poly.pdbx_strand_id
1 'polypeptide(L)'
;MNLRVQQTGAECNSFTGGHQPEPSGQCCDAYRAVRSQLKTRAERREYCSCAHSVIAQYPDSAARIPRIDSLPGKCGVPFLFSGDPKFDCNTNGGNLYVLRSSTHLIIGEIKSLRARNFALASVPEGTENVSTKFNFSEGKTEMDAIAAAQERLMQERLKHKIDQINSAAQTQLEPVHHHINFTLQKAYFKCAYECFDRRRKQEDIGMCTENCSVPVLTAHHMVEDEMARFQEKLNRSLMVCRDKFETAKLQKTGTDPIVDLESCVDQSVQENINSLPFLVQKMKTSLSINNQSDNQ
;
A
#
# COMPACT_ATOMS: atom_id res chain seq x y z
N MET A 1 30.47 -13.61 -6.65
CA MET A 1 29.11 -13.12 -6.34
C MET A 1 29.07 -12.21 -5.10
N ASN A 2 29.64 -12.63 -3.96
CA ASN A 2 29.55 -11.92 -2.65
C ASN A 2 29.83 -10.41 -2.68
N LEU A 3 30.97 -9.98 -3.23
CA LEU A 3 31.33 -8.56 -3.34
C LEU A 3 30.28 -7.71 -4.06
N ARG A 4 29.67 -8.23 -5.12
CA ARG A 4 28.62 -7.51 -5.87
C ARG A 4 27.32 -7.39 -5.08
N VAL A 5 26.99 -8.39 -4.27
CA VAL A 5 25.80 -8.35 -3.39
C VAL A 5 26.00 -7.32 -2.28
N GLN A 6 27.19 -7.29 -1.67
CA GLN A 6 27.55 -6.29 -0.66
C GLN A 6 27.53 -4.86 -1.21
N GLN A 7 28.12 -4.64 -2.40
CA GLN A 7 28.09 -3.35 -3.09
C GLN A 7 26.65 -2.90 -3.38
N THR A 8 25.82 -3.79 -3.92
CA THR A 8 24.41 -3.48 -4.19
C THR A 8 23.65 -3.18 -2.89
N GLY A 9 23.95 -3.91 -1.82
CA GLY A 9 23.39 -3.67 -0.49
C GLY A 9 23.74 -2.29 0.07
N ALA A 10 24.98 -1.84 -0.12
CA ALA A 10 25.45 -0.52 0.29
C ALA A 10 24.73 0.61 -0.47
N GLU A 11 24.66 0.51 -1.81
CA GLU A 11 23.97 1.50 -2.66
C GLU A 11 22.47 1.60 -2.34
N CYS A 12 21.85 0.49 -1.99
CA CYS A 12 20.42 0.43 -1.65
C CYS A 12 20.12 0.63 -0.16
N ASN A 13 21.13 0.82 0.69
CA ASN A 13 20.98 0.81 2.16
C ASN A 13 20.05 1.93 2.66
N SER A 14 20.11 3.12 2.07
CA SER A 14 19.25 4.24 2.43
C SER A 14 17.77 3.93 2.22
N PHE A 15 17.43 3.22 1.14
CA PHE A 15 16.06 2.77 0.88
C PHE A 15 15.68 1.57 1.73
N THR A 16 16.50 0.53 1.79
CA THR A 16 16.18 -0.71 2.52
C THR A 16 16.12 -0.51 4.02
N GLY A 17 16.93 0.40 4.57
CA GLY A 17 16.88 0.85 5.96
C GLY A 17 15.82 1.92 6.25
N GLY A 18 15.02 2.33 5.26
CA GLY A 18 13.87 3.22 5.47
C GLY A 18 14.17 4.71 5.59
N HIS A 19 15.40 5.15 5.31
CA HIS A 19 15.78 6.57 5.30
C HIS A 19 15.24 7.31 4.06
N GLN A 20 14.96 6.59 2.98
CA GLN A 20 14.35 7.12 1.76
C GLN A 20 13.11 6.34 1.34
N PRO A 21 12.07 7.02 0.79
CA PRO A 21 10.84 6.38 0.34
C PRO A 21 10.99 5.62 -0.97
N GLU A 22 11.97 5.99 -1.80
CA GLU A 22 12.25 5.38 -3.11
C GLU A 22 13.75 5.02 -3.23
N PRO A 23 14.11 3.95 -3.97
CA PRO A 23 15.50 3.63 -4.27
C PRO A 23 16.11 4.68 -5.20
N SER A 24 17.37 5.02 -4.96
CA SER A 24 18.13 5.90 -5.85
C SER A 24 18.34 5.26 -7.22
N GLY A 25 18.60 6.10 -8.24
CA GLY A 25 19.00 5.60 -9.56
C GLY A 25 20.21 4.68 -9.49
N GLN A 26 21.21 5.04 -8.68
CA GLN A 26 22.42 4.24 -8.42
C GLN A 26 22.10 2.87 -7.81
N CYS A 27 21.18 2.81 -6.83
CA CYS A 27 20.69 1.54 -6.27
C CYS A 27 20.05 0.67 -7.36
N CYS A 28 19.16 1.24 -8.17
CA CYS A 28 18.50 0.47 -9.22
C CYS A 28 19.45 0.03 -10.34
N ASP A 29 20.45 0.83 -10.69
CA ASP A 29 21.47 0.48 -11.68
C ASP A 29 22.38 -0.64 -11.17
N ALA A 30 22.81 -0.59 -9.90
CA ALA A 30 23.54 -1.66 -9.25
C ALA A 30 22.70 -2.96 -9.21
N TYR A 31 21.42 -2.86 -8.86
CA TYR A 31 20.52 -4.00 -8.80
C TYR A 31 20.29 -4.64 -10.18
N ARG A 32 20.10 -3.83 -11.23
CA ARG A 32 20.00 -4.29 -12.63
C ARG A 32 21.29 -4.94 -13.12
N ALA A 33 22.43 -4.36 -12.78
CA ALA A 33 23.74 -4.89 -13.16
C ALA A 33 23.94 -6.31 -12.61
N VAL A 34 23.59 -6.55 -11.35
CA VAL A 34 23.60 -7.90 -10.78
C VAL A 34 22.57 -8.80 -11.46
N ARG A 35 21.32 -8.33 -11.63
CA ARG A 35 20.24 -9.11 -12.26
C ARG A 35 20.61 -9.65 -13.64
N SER A 36 21.30 -8.85 -14.45
CA SER A 36 21.72 -9.20 -15.82
C SER A 36 22.67 -10.41 -15.88
N GLN A 37 23.33 -10.72 -14.77
CA GLN A 37 24.27 -11.83 -14.64
C GLN A 37 23.60 -13.12 -14.15
N LEU A 38 22.39 -13.04 -13.61
CA LEU A 38 21.69 -14.17 -13.00
C LEU A 38 20.85 -14.94 -14.05
N LYS A 39 21.54 -15.48 -15.06
CA LYS A 39 20.91 -16.14 -16.23
C LYS A 39 20.52 -17.58 -15.90
N THR A 40 21.35 -18.27 -15.14
CA THR A 40 21.18 -19.69 -14.80
C THR A 40 20.51 -19.88 -13.44
N ARG A 41 19.98 -21.09 -13.22
CA ARG A 41 19.43 -21.49 -11.92
C ARG A 41 20.51 -21.48 -10.82
N ALA A 42 21.72 -21.93 -11.16
CA ALA A 42 22.85 -21.99 -10.23
C ALA A 42 23.23 -20.58 -9.73
N GLU A 43 23.35 -19.61 -10.63
CA GLU A 43 23.66 -18.22 -10.28
C GLU A 43 22.55 -17.58 -9.43
N ARG A 44 21.28 -17.83 -9.75
CA ARG A 44 20.15 -17.32 -8.94
C ARG A 44 20.15 -17.89 -7.53
N ARG A 45 20.43 -19.18 -7.37
CA ARG A 45 20.54 -19.83 -6.06
C ARG A 45 21.70 -19.26 -5.26
N GLU A 46 22.88 -19.13 -5.87
CA GLU A 46 24.06 -18.56 -5.23
C GLU A 46 23.81 -17.11 -4.78
N TYR A 47 23.16 -16.31 -5.63
CA TYR A 47 22.78 -14.94 -5.28
C TYR A 47 21.77 -14.88 -4.12
N CYS A 48 20.76 -15.75 -4.12
CA CYS A 48 19.78 -15.83 -3.03
C CYS A 48 20.44 -16.17 -1.68
N SER A 49 21.27 -17.23 -1.64
CA SER A 49 21.96 -17.61 -0.41
C SER A 49 22.92 -16.52 0.08
N CYS A 50 23.60 -15.84 -0.85
CA CYS A 50 24.47 -14.73 -0.51
C CYS A 50 23.68 -13.52 0.00
N ALA A 51 22.55 -13.18 -0.62
CA ALA A 51 21.70 -12.08 -0.19
C ALA A 51 21.17 -12.31 1.24
N HIS A 52 20.71 -13.53 1.56
CA HIS A 52 20.31 -13.89 2.93
C HIS A 52 21.44 -13.70 3.94
N SER A 53 22.66 -14.09 3.59
CA SER A 53 23.83 -13.91 4.48
C SER A 53 24.16 -12.44 4.75
N VAL A 54 23.90 -11.55 3.78
CA VAL A 54 24.10 -10.09 3.94
C VAL A 54 22.95 -9.48 4.71
N ILE A 55 21.71 -9.88 4.42
CA ILE A 55 20.51 -9.40 5.12
C ILE A 55 20.59 -9.73 6.61
N ALA A 56 21.06 -10.93 6.96
CA ALA A 56 21.23 -11.37 8.34
C ALA A 56 22.26 -10.57 9.14
N GLN A 57 23.16 -9.81 8.49
CA GLN A 57 24.14 -8.95 9.18
C GLN A 57 23.50 -7.67 9.73
N TYR A 58 22.32 -7.29 9.25
CA TYR A 58 21.61 -6.12 9.75
C TYR A 58 20.83 -6.46 11.03
N PRO A 59 21.02 -5.70 12.12
CA PRO A 59 20.29 -5.95 13.38
C PRO A 59 18.77 -5.73 13.24
N ASP A 60 18.34 -4.94 12.26
CA ASP A 60 16.95 -4.64 11.91
C ASP A 60 16.46 -5.40 10.66
N SER A 61 17.11 -6.51 10.30
CA SER A 61 16.84 -7.28 9.08
C SER A 61 15.35 -7.55 8.82
N ALA A 62 14.58 -7.89 9.85
CA ALA A 62 13.14 -8.14 9.76
C ALA A 62 12.34 -6.92 9.24
N ALA A 63 12.70 -5.71 9.68
CA ALA A 63 12.05 -4.47 9.23
C ALA A 63 12.43 -4.08 7.79
N ARG A 64 13.58 -4.58 7.31
CA ARG A 64 14.08 -4.32 5.94
C ARG A 64 13.49 -5.25 4.90
N ILE A 65 13.07 -6.46 5.26
CA ILE A 65 12.54 -7.49 4.33
C ILE A 65 11.46 -6.92 3.38
N PRO A 66 10.42 -6.19 3.84
CA PRO A 66 9.39 -5.68 2.94
C PRO A 66 9.92 -4.69 1.89
N ARG A 67 10.96 -3.92 2.25
CA ARG A 67 11.59 -2.96 1.36
C ARG A 67 12.51 -3.67 0.37
N ILE A 68 13.29 -4.63 0.84
CA ILE A 68 14.12 -5.51 -0.01
C ILE A 68 13.25 -6.23 -1.04
N ASP A 69 12.11 -6.81 -0.64
CA ASP A 69 11.19 -7.52 -1.53
C ASP A 69 10.47 -6.60 -2.53
N SER A 70 10.47 -5.30 -2.27
CA SER A 70 9.92 -4.28 -3.17
C SER A 70 10.91 -3.74 -4.21
N LEU A 71 12.22 -3.94 -4.02
CA LEU A 71 13.27 -3.45 -4.92
C LEU A 71 13.10 -3.91 -6.37
N PRO A 72 12.79 -5.19 -6.68
CA PRO A 72 12.62 -5.62 -8.05
C PRO A 72 11.54 -4.81 -8.80
N GLY A 73 10.39 -4.64 -8.16
CA GLY A 73 9.28 -3.85 -8.72
C GLY A 73 9.65 -2.39 -8.92
N LYS A 74 10.25 -1.75 -7.91
CA LYS A 74 10.65 -0.33 -7.98
C LYS A 74 11.78 -0.05 -8.98
N CYS A 75 12.67 -1.02 -9.19
CA CYS A 75 13.76 -0.92 -10.16
C CYS A 75 13.42 -1.46 -11.55
N GLY A 76 12.17 -1.91 -11.77
CA GLY A 76 11.69 -2.38 -13.06
C GLY A 76 12.33 -3.70 -13.51
N VAL A 77 12.75 -4.55 -12.58
CA VAL A 77 13.31 -5.86 -12.88
C VAL A 77 12.45 -7.00 -12.34
N PRO A 78 12.44 -8.16 -13.02
CA PRO A 78 11.65 -9.30 -12.56
C PRO A 78 12.14 -9.82 -11.21
N PHE A 79 11.19 -10.10 -10.32
CA PHE A 79 11.44 -10.66 -9.00
C PHE A 79 12.16 -12.00 -9.07
N LEU A 80 13.06 -12.22 -8.10
CA LEU A 80 13.94 -13.38 -8.08
C LEU A 80 13.72 -14.28 -6.86
N PHE A 81 13.71 -13.71 -5.66
CA PHE A 81 13.56 -14.38 -4.37
C PHE A 81 13.09 -13.38 -3.31
N SER A 82 12.66 -13.88 -2.16
CA SER A 82 12.33 -13.05 -0.99
C SER A 82 13.52 -12.97 -0.04
N GLY A 83 13.75 -11.79 0.54
CA GLY A 83 14.71 -11.56 1.62
C GLY A 83 14.32 -12.23 2.94
N ASP A 84 13.12 -12.83 3.02
CA ASP A 84 12.70 -13.62 4.18
C ASP A 84 13.66 -14.81 4.42
N PRO A 85 14.22 -14.96 5.64
CA PRO A 85 15.08 -16.09 5.99
C PRO A 85 14.45 -17.47 5.77
N LYS A 86 13.11 -17.56 5.75
CA LYS A 86 12.36 -18.79 5.50
C LYS A 86 12.21 -19.12 4.01
N PHE A 87 12.62 -18.23 3.11
CA PHE A 87 12.53 -18.46 1.68
C PHE A 87 13.56 -19.50 1.22
N ASP A 88 13.12 -20.58 0.58
CA ASP A 88 14.04 -21.61 0.05
C ASP A 88 14.68 -21.17 -1.28
N CYS A 89 15.98 -20.89 -1.24
CA CYS A 89 16.81 -20.53 -2.40
C CYS A 89 16.93 -21.64 -3.48
N ASN A 90 16.52 -22.87 -3.19
CA ASN A 90 16.49 -23.96 -4.18
C ASN A 90 15.23 -23.96 -5.05
N THR A 91 14.22 -23.17 -4.67
CA THR A 91 12.98 -23.00 -5.42
C THR A 91 13.30 -22.51 -6.84
N ASN A 92 12.70 -23.14 -7.84
CA ASN A 92 12.90 -22.78 -9.25
C ASN A 92 12.30 -21.38 -9.55
N GLY A 93 13.05 -20.31 -9.29
CA GLY A 93 12.69 -18.92 -9.60
C GLY A 93 12.52 -18.58 -11.09
N GLY A 94 12.41 -19.60 -11.96
CA GLY A 94 12.10 -19.45 -13.39
C GLY A 94 10.62 -19.63 -13.74
N ASN A 95 9.83 -20.29 -12.89
CA ASN A 95 8.40 -20.53 -13.18
C ASN A 95 7.46 -19.50 -12.51
N LEU A 96 8.04 -18.48 -11.87
CA LEU A 96 7.32 -17.35 -11.29
C LEU A 96 7.16 -16.18 -12.29
N TYR A 97 7.32 -16.41 -13.60
CA TYR A 97 6.90 -15.43 -14.61
C TYR A 97 5.42 -15.60 -14.98
N VAL A 98 4.89 -16.83 -14.93
CA VAL A 98 3.47 -17.09 -15.23
C VAL A 98 2.58 -16.87 -14.00
N LEU A 99 3.09 -17.12 -12.79
CA LEU A 99 2.35 -16.93 -11.54
C LEU A 99 2.37 -15.48 -11.01
N ARG A 100 3.33 -14.64 -11.46
CA ARG A 100 3.37 -13.21 -11.09
C ARG A 100 2.78 -12.25 -12.11
N SER A 101 2.52 -12.63 -13.36
CA SER A 101 1.71 -11.75 -14.22
C SER A 101 0.28 -11.62 -13.66
N SER A 102 -0.28 -12.73 -13.14
CA SER A 102 -1.61 -12.74 -12.52
C SER A 102 -1.67 -12.07 -11.15
N THR A 103 -0.58 -12.07 -10.36
CA THR A 103 -0.52 -11.38 -9.05
C THR A 103 0.11 -9.99 -9.09
N HIS A 104 0.82 -9.57 -10.15
CA HIS A 104 1.27 -8.18 -10.33
C HIS A 104 0.21 -7.27 -10.97
N LEU A 105 -0.75 -7.83 -11.71
CA LEU A 105 -1.98 -7.09 -12.02
C LEU A 105 -2.78 -6.75 -10.75
N ILE A 106 -2.66 -7.55 -9.69
CA ILE A 106 -3.47 -7.41 -8.48
C ILE A 106 -2.70 -6.70 -7.33
N ILE A 107 -1.40 -6.94 -7.17
CA ILE A 107 -0.59 -6.27 -6.12
C ILE A 107 -0.01 -4.92 -6.60
N GLY A 108 0.09 -4.71 -7.91
CA GLY A 108 0.44 -3.40 -8.50
C GLY A 108 -0.61 -2.33 -8.19
N GLU A 109 -1.89 -2.69 -8.29
CA GLU A 109 -3.04 -1.86 -7.89
C GLU A 109 -3.03 -1.60 -6.37
N ILE A 110 -2.79 -2.63 -5.54
CA ILE A 110 -2.75 -2.49 -4.07
C ILE A 110 -1.57 -1.62 -3.58
N LYS A 111 -0.40 -1.63 -4.24
CA LYS A 111 0.71 -0.71 -3.92
C LYS A 111 0.45 0.71 -4.44
N SER A 112 -0.28 0.89 -5.54
CA SER A 112 -0.75 2.21 -5.99
C SER A 112 -1.71 2.83 -4.97
N LEU A 113 -2.54 2.02 -4.29
CA LEU A 113 -3.47 2.46 -3.24
C LEU A 113 -2.80 2.96 -1.96
N ARG A 114 -1.58 2.51 -1.63
CA ARG A 114 -0.80 3.08 -0.50
C ARG A 114 -0.08 4.37 -0.87
N ALA A 115 0.28 4.55 -2.15
CA ALA A 115 0.92 5.77 -2.66
C ALA A 115 -0.10 6.89 -2.94
N ARG A 116 -1.33 6.58 -3.37
CA ARG A 116 -2.40 7.58 -3.56
C ARG A 116 -2.96 8.10 -2.24
N ASN A 117 -2.99 7.28 -1.19
CA ASN A 117 -3.39 7.73 0.16
C ASN A 117 -2.35 8.66 0.85
N PHE A 118 -1.13 8.76 0.32
CA PHE A 118 -0.13 9.72 0.82
C PHE A 118 -0.13 11.06 0.06
N ALA A 119 -0.79 11.14 -1.10
CA ALA A 119 -0.81 12.34 -1.93
C ALA A 119 -1.96 13.32 -1.60
N LEU A 120 -2.97 12.90 -0.84
CA LEU A 120 -4.10 13.77 -0.46
C LEU A 120 -3.88 14.59 0.83
N ALA A 121 -2.69 14.54 1.43
CA ALA A 121 -2.31 15.38 2.56
C ALA A 121 -1.47 16.62 2.15
N SER A 122 -1.50 17.01 0.87
CA SER A 122 -0.89 18.27 0.43
C SER A 122 -1.98 19.34 0.26
N VAL A 123 -2.08 20.22 1.26
CA VAL A 123 -2.73 21.53 1.09
C VAL A 123 -1.80 22.37 0.20
N PRO A 124 -2.30 23.07 -0.83
CA PRO A 124 -1.48 23.90 -1.68
C PRO A 124 -0.99 25.14 -0.92
N GLU A 125 0.33 25.30 -0.76
CA GLU A 125 0.93 26.60 -0.49
C GLU A 125 0.82 27.43 -1.77
N GLY A 126 -0.14 28.36 -1.78
CA GLY A 126 -0.30 29.34 -2.84
C GLY A 126 0.93 30.23 -2.92
N THR A 127 1.52 30.26 -4.11
CA THR A 127 2.56 31.20 -4.51
C THR A 127 1.95 32.58 -4.79
N GLU A 128 2.39 33.61 -4.07
CA GLU A 128 2.39 34.98 -4.60
C GLU A 128 3.79 35.55 -4.54
N ASN A 129 4.30 35.86 -5.73
CA ASN A 129 5.53 36.59 -5.94
C ASN A 129 5.10 37.98 -6.44
N VAL A 130 5.12 38.99 -5.57
CA VAL A 130 5.09 40.40 -5.98
C VAL A 130 6.25 41.11 -5.29
N SER A 131 7.21 41.51 -6.11
CA SER A 131 8.38 42.27 -5.72
C SER A 131 8.01 43.72 -5.42
N THR A 132 8.08 44.15 -4.15
CA THR A 132 8.29 45.57 -3.80
C THR A 132 9.08 45.69 -2.51
N LYS A 133 10.24 46.35 -2.56
CA LYS A 133 11.01 46.77 -1.37
C LYS A 133 10.17 47.74 -0.53
N PHE A 134 9.85 47.38 0.70
CA PHE A 134 9.58 48.33 1.78
C PHE A 134 10.03 47.72 3.11
N ASN A 135 10.93 48.41 3.81
CA ASN A 135 11.39 48.02 5.14
C ASN A 135 10.23 48.21 6.14
N PHE A 136 9.86 47.16 6.88
CA PHE A 136 9.17 47.32 8.15
C PHE A 136 9.58 46.19 9.11
N SER A 137 10.41 46.57 10.08
CA SER A 137 10.61 45.85 11.34
C SER A 137 9.33 45.89 12.16
N GLU A 138 8.87 44.76 12.70
CA GLU A 138 8.32 44.56 14.06
C GLU A 138 7.34 43.37 14.16
N GLY A 139 7.52 42.56 15.20
CA GLY A 139 6.42 41.81 15.86
C GLY A 139 6.00 40.46 15.25
N LYS A 140 6.78 39.40 15.47
CA LYS A 140 6.25 38.01 15.35
C LYS A 140 5.61 37.64 16.68
N THR A 141 4.30 37.79 16.79
CA THR A 141 3.54 37.63 18.05
C THR A 141 3.45 36.17 18.50
N GLU A 142 3.64 35.95 19.80
CA GLU A 142 3.49 34.66 20.52
C GLU A 142 2.12 34.01 20.29
N MET A 143 1.10 34.82 19.98
CA MET A 143 -0.28 34.42 19.68
C MET A 143 -0.41 33.61 18.37
N ASP A 144 0.43 33.88 17.36
CA ASP A 144 0.42 33.14 16.08
C ASP A 144 1.09 31.77 16.21
N ALA A 145 2.08 31.67 17.10
CA ALA A 145 2.75 30.40 17.39
C ALA A 145 1.84 29.43 18.16
N ILE A 146 1.01 29.95 19.07
CA ILE A 146 0.01 29.16 19.82
C ILE A 146 -1.09 28.65 18.89
N ALA A 147 -1.61 29.49 17.99
CA ALA A 147 -2.60 29.09 17.00
C ALA A 147 -2.08 28.00 16.06
N ALA A 148 -0.84 28.12 15.59
CA ALA A 148 -0.20 27.12 14.75
C ALA A 148 0.07 25.79 15.51
N ALA A 149 0.41 25.85 16.80
CA ALA A 149 0.60 24.66 17.62
C ALA A 149 -0.72 23.91 17.84
N GLN A 150 -1.82 24.63 18.08
CA GLN A 150 -3.16 24.04 18.23
C GLN A 150 -3.62 23.36 16.93
N GLU A 151 -3.37 23.96 15.77
CA GLU A 151 -3.72 23.35 14.47
C GLU A 151 -2.90 22.08 14.19
N ARG A 152 -1.62 22.03 14.60
CA ARG A 152 -0.81 20.80 14.48
C ARG A 152 -1.33 19.67 15.36
N LEU A 153 -1.63 19.95 16.63
CA LEU A 153 -2.21 18.97 17.54
C LEU A 153 -3.54 18.43 17.02
N MET A 154 -4.35 19.29 16.41
CA MET A 154 -5.59 18.91 15.75
C MET A 154 -5.36 17.93 14.59
N GLN A 155 -4.44 18.26 13.68
CA GLN A 155 -4.12 17.41 12.53
C GLN A 155 -3.56 16.05 12.97
N GLU A 156 -2.72 16.02 14.00
CA GLU A 156 -2.18 14.78 14.57
C GLU A 156 -3.27 13.88 15.15
N ARG A 157 -4.21 14.45 15.93
CA ARG A 157 -5.36 13.70 16.48
C ARG A 157 -6.25 13.15 15.38
N LEU A 158 -6.53 13.95 14.36
CA LEU A 158 -7.33 13.53 13.21
C LEU A 158 -6.68 12.36 12.47
N LYS A 159 -5.37 12.46 12.21
CA LYS A 159 -4.60 11.41 11.55
C LYS A 159 -4.63 10.10 12.34
N HIS A 160 -4.41 10.17 13.65
CA HIS A 160 -4.46 8.97 14.50
C HIS A 160 -5.81 8.26 14.44
N LYS A 161 -6.92 9.01 14.43
CA LYS A 161 -8.28 8.44 14.32
C LYS A 161 -8.56 7.86 12.93
N ILE A 162 -8.06 8.47 11.86
CA ILE A 162 -8.11 7.91 10.50
C ILE A 162 -7.39 6.56 10.43
N ASP A 163 -6.19 6.47 11.01
CA ASP A 163 -5.40 5.23 11.02
C ASP A 163 -6.15 4.09 11.74
N GLN A 164 -6.88 4.39 12.82
CA GLN A 164 -7.73 3.41 13.50
C GLN A 164 -8.85 2.88 12.60
N ILE A 165 -9.55 3.75 11.87
CA ILE A 165 -10.61 3.32 10.95
C ILE A 165 -10.04 2.48 9.82
N ASN A 166 -8.91 2.91 9.24
CA ASN A 166 -8.26 2.17 8.16
C ASN A 166 -7.87 0.76 8.61
N SER A 167 -7.36 0.61 9.84
CA SER A 167 -7.07 -0.69 10.44
C SER A 167 -8.34 -1.54 10.65
N ALA A 168 -9.42 -0.93 11.18
CA ALA A 168 -10.69 -1.61 11.38
C ALA A 168 -11.31 -2.08 10.04
N ALA A 169 -11.28 -1.24 9.01
CA ALA A 169 -11.73 -1.58 7.67
C ALA A 169 -10.93 -2.74 7.07
N GLN A 170 -9.59 -2.70 7.17
CA GLN A 170 -8.73 -3.79 6.71
C GLN A 170 -9.05 -5.12 7.40
N THR A 171 -9.28 -5.09 8.72
CA THR A 171 -9.62 -6.28 9.50
C THR A 171 -10.97 -6.87 9.07
N GLN A 172 -11.98 -6.01 8.88
CA GLN A 172 -13.33 -6.44 8.48
C GLN A 172 -13.38 -6.98 7.04
N LEU A 173 -12.50 -6.50 6.16
CA LEU A 173 -12.39 -6.95 4.77
C LEU A 173 -11.52 -8.20 4.60
N GLU A 174 -10.81 -8.63 5.63
CA GLU A 174 -9.91 -9.80 5.56
C GLU A 174 -10.61 -11.04 4.98
N PRO A 175 -11.85 -11.41 5.40
CA PRO A 175 -12.53 -12.59 4.83
C PRO A 175 -12.85 -12.45 3.34
N VAL A 176 -13.13 -11.21 2.89
CA VAL A 176 -13.39 -10.92 1.47
C VAL A 176 -12.10 -11.05 0.68
N HIS A 177 -11.01 -10.44 1.15
CA HIS A 177 -9.69 -10.57 0.54
C HIS A 177 -9.22 -12.02 0.50
N HIS A 178 -9.44 -12.79 1.58
CA HIS A 178 -9.12 -14.21 1.64
C HIS A 178 -9.88 -15.00 0.57
N HIS A 179 -11.19 -14.77 0.42
CA HIS A 179 -11.97 -15.43 -0.62
C HIS A 179 -11.46 -15.10 -2.02
N ILE A 180 -11.14 -13.83 -2.30
CA ILE A 180 -10.61 -13.45 -3.61
C ILE A 180 -9.23 -14.10 -3.85
N ASN A 181 -8.32 -13.99 -2.89
CA ASN A 181 -6.94 -14.43 -3.02
C ASN A 181 -6.77 -15.95 -3.02
N PHE A 182 -7.63 -16.70 -2.33
CA PHE A 182 -7.50 -18.15 -2.22
C PHE A 182 -8.57 -18.92 -2.99
N THR A 183 -9.83 -18.48 -2.95
CA THR A 183 -10.92 -19.20 -3.62
C THR A 183 -10.99 -18.83 -5.10
N LEU A 184 -11.11 -17.53 -5.43
CA LEU A 184 -11.24 -17.10 -6.81
C LEU A 184 -9.93 -17.27 -7.59
N GLN A 185 -8.78 -16.95 -7.00
CA GLN A 185 -7.49 -17.19 -7.68
C GLN A 185 -7.24 -18.68 -7.95
N LYS A 186 -7.59 -19.59 -7.02
CA LYS A 186 -7.48 -21.04 -7.27
C LYS A 186 -8.37 -21.47 -8.44
N ALA A 187 -9.61 -20.98 -8.49
CA ALA A 187 -10.52 -21.24 -9.59
C ALA A 187 -9.98 -20.72 -10.93
N TYR A 188 -9.41 -19.52 -10.94
CA TYR A 188 -8.73 -18.95 -12.11
C TYR A 188 -7.61 -19.85 -12.62
N PHE A 189 -6.69 -20.29 -11.75
CA PHE A 189 -5.58 -21.14 -12.18
C PHE A 189 -6.03 -22.50 -12.70
N LYS A 190 -7.08 -23.08 -12.09
CA LYS A 190 -7.67 -24.33 -12.57
C LYS A 190 -8.29 -24.15 -13.96
N CYS A 191 -9.07 -23.08 -14.16
CA CYS A 191 -9.67 -22.72 -15.45
C CYS A 191 -8.59 -22.49 -16.52
N ALA A 192 -7.56 -21.70 -16.19
CA ALA A 192 -6.47 -21.39 -17.10
C ALA A 192 -5.69 -22.64 -17.50
N TYR A 193 -5.45 -23.57 -16.56
CA TYR A 193 -4.82 -24.86 -16.87
C TYR A 193 -5.62 -25.66 -17.91
N GLU A 194 -6.95 -25.70 -17.77
CA GLU A 194 -7.84 -26.41 -18.70
C GLU A 194 -7.90 -25.74 -20.10
N CYS A 195 -7.53 -24.45 -20.21
CA CYS A 195 -7.46 -23.75 -21.50
C CYS A 195 -6.33 -24.25 -22.40
N PHE A 196 -5.22 -24.77 -21.85
CA PHE A 196 -4.05 -25.20 -22.62
C PHE A 196 -4.22 -26.62 -23.21
N ASP A 197 -5.12 -26.74 -24.19
CA ASP A 197 -5.35 -27.98 -24.96
C ASP A 197 -4.64 -27.91 -26.33
N ARG A 198 -3.93 -28.99 -26.70
CA ARG A 198 -3.26 -29.15 -28.00
C ARG A 198 -4.21 -29.08 -29.20
N ARG A 199 -5.51 -29.31 -28.97
CA ARG A 199 -6.56 -29.25 -30.00
C ARG A 199 -7.05 -27.83 -30.28
N ARG A 200 -6.73 -26.85 -29.43
CA ARG A 200 -7.16 -25.45 -29.57
C ARG A 200 -6.13 -24.62 -30.34
N LYS A 201 -6.59 -23.59 -31.05
CA LYS A 201 -5.69 -22.61 -31.67
C LYS A 201 -5.17 -21.64 -30.61
N GLN A 202 -4.04 -20.99 -30.89
CA GLN A 202 -3.41 -20.06 -29.95
C GLN A 202 -4.32 -18.89 -29.53
N GLU A 203 -5.11 -18.36 -30.46
CA GLU A 203 -6.09 -17.28 -30.21
C GLU A 203 -7.21 -17.74 -29.25
N ASP A 204 -7.72 -18.96 -29.46
CA ASP A 204 -8.76 -19.55 -28.60
C ASP A 204 -8.25 -19.79 -27.17
N ILE A 205 -6.96 -20.12 -27.03
CA ILE A 205 -6.31 -20.27 -25.73
C ILE A 205 -6.22 -18.91 -25.02
N GLY A 206 -5.80 -17.85 -25.73
CA GLY A 206 -5.74 -16.50 -25.21
C GLY A 206 -7.10 -16.03 -24.67
N MET A 207 -8.13 -16.06 -25.51
CA MET A 207 -9.49 -15.67 -25.12
C MET A 207 -10.03 -16.51 -23.95
N CYS A 208 -9.73 -17.81 -23.92
CA CYS A 208 -10.11 -18.68 -22.80
C CYS A 208 -9.45 -18.22 -21.48
N THR A 209 -8.14 -17.96 -21.50
CA THR A 209 -7.41 -17.51 -20.30
C THR A 209 -7.87 -16.13 -19.81
N GLU A 210 -8.19 -15.22 -20.72
CA GLU A 210 -8.74 -13.91 -20.38
C GLU A 210 -10.10 -14.06 -19.68
N ASN A 211 -11.00 -14.88 -20.21
CA ASN A 211 -12.30 -15.16 -19.60
C ASN A 211 -12.19 -15.77 -18.19
N CYS A 212 -11.19 -16.62 -17.96
CA CYS A 212 -10.93 -17.17 -16.62
C CYS A 212 -10.57 -16.08 -15.59
N SER A 213 -9.94 -14.99 -16.03
CA SER A 213 -9.47 -13.91 -15.13
C SER A 213 -10.56 -12.92 -14.72
N VAL A 214 -11.63 -12.80 -15.52
CA VAL A 214 -12.73 -11.84 -15.33
C VAL A 214 -13.33 -11.89 -13.92
N PRO A 215 -13.66 -13.06 -13.32
CA PRO A 215 -14.25 -13.11 -12.00
C PRO A 215 -13.34 -12.55 -10.90
N VAL A 216 -12.03 -12.82 -10.98
CA VAL A 216 -11.04 -12.33 -10.01
C VAL A 216 -10.91 -10.81 -10.13
N LEU A 217 -10.76 -10.29 -11.36
CA LEU A 217 -10.63 -8.86 -11.61
C LEU A 217 -11.89 -8.09 -11.18
N THR A 218 -13.07 -8.61 -11.52
CA THR A 218 -14.36 -8.00 -11.14
C THR A 218 -14.50 -7.93 -9.61
N ALA A 219 -14.10 -8.99 -8.90
CA ALA A 219 -14.15 -9.01 -7.45
C ALA A 219 -13.20 -8.00 -6.80
N HIS A 220 -11.98 -7.87 -7.33
CA HIS A 220 -11.03 -6.86 -6.86
C HIS A 220 -11.55 -5.44 -7.07
N HIS A 221 -12.00 -5.09 -8.28
CA HIS A 221 -12.52 -3.76 -8.57
C HIS A 221 -13.73 -3.39 -7.71
N MET A 222 -14.63 -4.35 -7.43
CA MET A 222 -15.75 -4.10 -6.53
C MET A 222 -15.30 -3.71 -5.12
N VAL A 223 -14.29 -4.39 -4.58
CA VAL A 223 -13.76 -4.06 -3.24
C VAL A 223 -13.10 -2.68 -3.26
N GLU A 224 -12.34 -2.38 -4.31
CA GLU A 224 -11.68 -1.08 -4.49
C GLU A 224 -12.68 0.07 -4.57
N ASP A 225 -13.72 -0.06 -5.40
CA ASP A 225 -14.74 0.97 -5.58
C ASP A 225 -15.53 1.26 -4.31
N GLU A 226 -15.96 0.22 -3.60
CA GLU A 226 -16.68 0.36 -2.34
C GLU A 226 -15.79 0.99 -1.26
N MET A 227 -14.50 0.65 -1.24
CA MET A 227 -13.55 1.27 -0.32
C MET A 227 -13.24 2.72 -0.65
N ALA A 228 -13.12 3.07 -1.93
CA ALA A 228 -12.96 4.46 -2.34
C ALA A 228 -14.18 5.31 -1.92
N ARG A 229 -15.39 4.78 -2.09
CA ARG A 229 -16.63 5.45 -1.63
C ARG A 229 -16.67 5.62 -0.11
N PHE A 230 -16.22 4.61 0.63
CA PHE A 230 -16.12 4.69 2.09
C PHE A 230 -15.11 5.76 2.53
N GLN A 231 -13.93 5.80 1.91
CA GLN A 231 -12.90 6.79 2.19
C GLN A 231 -13.37 8.22 1.89
N GLU A 232 -14.04 8.43 0.76
CA GLU A 232 -14.59 9.74 0.40
C GLU A 232 -15.64 10.22 1.43
N LYS A 233 -16.55 9.32 1.84
CA LYS A 233 -17.56 9.61 2.87
C LYS A 233 -16.91 9.97 4.20
N LEU A 234 -15.88 9.23 4.60
CA LEU A 234 -15.11 9.51 5.81
C LEU A 234 -14.45 10.89 5.72
N ASN A 235 -13.69 11.17 4.66
CA ASN A 235 -13.00 12.44 4.46
C ASN A 235 -13.98 13.63 4.52
N ARG A 236 -15.13 13.51 3.86
CA ARG A 236 -16.19 14.53 3.93
C ARG A 236 -16.70 14.75 5.35
N SER A 237 -16.91 13.68 6.14
CA SER A 237 -17.35 13.80 7.53
C SER A 237 -16.31 14.50 8.42
N LEU A 238 -15.03 14.25 8.17
CA LEU A 238 -13.93 14.87 8.91
C LEU A 238 -13.74 16.35 8.56
N MET A 239 -13.97 16.73 7.30
CA MET A 239 -13.99 18.14 6.88
C MET A 239 -15.09 18.93 7.62
N VAL A 240 -16.28 18.34 7.82
CA VAL A 240 -17.34 18.97 8.63
C VAL A 240 -16.88 19.21 10.08
N CYS A 241 -16.13 18.28 10.67
CA CYS A 241 -15.58 18.47 12.01
C CYS A 241 -14.53 19.59 12.05
N ARG A 242 -13.68 19.68 11.03
CA ARG A 242 -12.72 20.78 10.89
C ARG A 242 -13.42 22.14 10.81
N ASP A 243 -14.48 22.26 10.01
CA ASP A 243 -15.22 23.51 9.86
C ASP A 243 -15.88 23.95 11.18
N LYS A 244 -16.41 22.98 11.96
CA LYS A 244 -16.94 23.25 13.30
C LYS A 244 -15.87 23.75 14.26
N PHE A 245 -14.66 23.20 14.20
CA PHE A 245 -13.53 23.64 15.01
C PHE A 245 -13.12 25.09 14.70
N GLU A 246 -12.96 25.44 13.43
CA GLU A 246 -12.63 26.82 13.05
C GLU A 246 -13.74 27.81 13.45
N THR A 247 -15.00 27.38 13.34
CA THR A 247 -16.15 28.19 13.81
C THR A 247 -16.10 28.41 15.32
N ALA A 248 -15.79 27.37 16.11
CA ALA A 248 -15.69 27.45 17.56
C ALA A 248 -14.54 28.37 18.02
N LYS A 249 -13.40 28.37 17.30
CA LYS A 249 -12.28 29.30 17.54
C LYS A 249 -12.70 30.76 17.41
N LEU A 250 -13.55 31.08 16.44
CA LEU A 250 -14.04 32.44 16.21
C LEU A 250 -15.06 32.88 17.26
N GLN A 251 -15.88 31.96 17.76
CA GLN A 251 -17.02 32.28 18.63
C GLN A 251 -16.65 32.41 20.12
N LYS A 252 -15.42 32.08 20.54
CA LYS A 252 -15.00 32.05 21.96
C LYS A 252 -16.04 31.36 22.85
N THR A 253 -16.62 30.26 22.36
CA THR A 253 -17.51 29.42 23.15
C THR A 253 -16.77 28.92 24.40
N GLY A 254 -17.46 28.83 25.54
CA GLY A 254 -16.83 28.54 26.85
C GLY A 254 -16.23 27.13 27.00
N THR A 255 -16.38 26.26 25.99
CA THR A 255 -15.77 24.94 25.88
C THR A 255 -14.46 25.00 25.08
N ASP A 256 -13.47 24.16 25.42
CA ASP A 256 -12.21 24.07 24.67
C ASP A 256 -12.51 23.57 23.24
N PRO A 257 -12.25 24.37 22.19
CA PRO A 257 -12.52 23.98 20.79
C PRO A 257 -11.90 22.64 20.40
N ILE A 258 -10.77 22.26 21.01
CA ILE A 258 -10.10 20.98 20.75
C ILE A 258 -10.93 19.81 21.26
N VAL A 259 -11.61 19.95 22.40
CA VAL A 259 -12.46 18.91 22.99
C VAL A 259 -13.72 18.70 22.14
N ASP A 260 -14.34 19.80 21.68
CA ASP A 260 -15.52 19.74 20.82
C ASP A 260 -15.19 19.09 19.47
N LEU A 261 -14.00 19.37 18.93
CA LEU A 261 -13.51 18.71 17.73
C LEU A 261 -13.28 17.21 17.94
N GLU A 262 -12.61 16.83 19.04
CA GLU A 262 -12.35 15.43 19.36
C GLU A 262 -13.66 14.65 19.45
N SER A 263 -14.68 15.22 20.09
CA SER A 263 -16.02 14.64 20.16
C SER A 263 -16.66 14.48 18.77
N CYS A 264 -16.56 15.49 17.89
CA CYS A 264 -17.07 15.40 16.52
C CYS A 264 -16.37 14.30 15.70
N VAL A 265 -15.04 14.24 15.80
CA VAL A 265 -14.23 13.24 15.11
C VAL A 265 -14.58 11.84 15.63
N ASP A 266 -14.70 11.66 16.95
CA ASP A 266 -15.06 10.38 17.55
C ASP A 266 -16.44 9.90 17.13
N GLN A 267 -17.43 10.79 17.09
CA GLN A 267 -18.75 10.46 16.58
C GLN A 267 -18.68 10.05 15.10
N SER A 268 -18.00 10.84 14.27
CA SER A 268 -17.87 10.56 12.83
C SER A 268 -17.15 9.24 12.57
N VAL A 269 -16.10 8.96 13.34
CA VAL A 269 -15.35 7.71 13.31
C VAL A 269 -16.26 6.53 13.66
N GLN A 270 -17.01 6.64 14.76
CA GLN A 270 -17.89 5.58 15.22
C GLN A 270 -19.01 5.28 14.22
N GLU A 271 -19.62 6.31 13.63
CA GLU A 271 -20.64 6.16 12.59
C GLU A 271 -20.09 5.42 11.36
N ASN A 272 -18.88 5.74 10.92
CA ASN A 272 -18.24 5.07 9.79
C ASN A 272 -17.86 3.62 10.16
N ILE A 273 -17.31 3.37 11.35
CA ILE A 273 -17.02 2.01 11.83
C ILE A 273 -18.28 1.14 11.87
N ASN A 274 -19.39 1.69 12.36
CA ASN A 274 -20.67 0.99 12.42
C ASN A 274 -21.25 0.67 11.03
N SER A 275 -20.81 1.39 9.99
CA SER A 275 -21.23 1.14 8.60
C SER A 275 -20.42 0.06 7.88
N LEU A 276 -19.19 -0.22 8.33
CA LEU A 276 -18.29 -1.21 7.71
C LEU A 276 -18.89 -2.62 7.60
N PRO A 277 -19.58 -3.17 8.61
CA PRO A 277 -20.18 -4.50 8.50
C PRO A 277 -21.20 -4.60 7.36
N PHE A 278 -21.98 -3.54 7.12
CA PHE A 278 -22.96 -3.50 6.02
C PHE A 278 -22.27 -3.47 4.65
N LEU A 279 -21.17 -2.73 4.54
CA LEU A 279 -20.34 -2.68 3.33
C LEU A 279 -19.74 -4.05 3.00
N VAL A 280 -19.15 -4.70 4.01
CA VAL A 280 -18.58 -6.05 3.89
C VAL A 280 -19.66 -7.05 3.53
N GLN A 281 -20.84 -6.96 4.15
CA GLN A 281 -21.95 -7.86 3.85
C GLN A 281 -22.43 -7.70 2.41
N LYS A 282 -22.53 -6.47 1.90
CA LYS A 282 -22.85 -6.19 0.50
C LYS A 282 -21.83 -6.83 -0.46
N MET A 283 -20.54 -6.72 -0.16
CA MET A 283 -19.48 -7.38 -0.94
C MET A 283 -19.62 -8.90 -0.89
N LYS A 284 -19.79 -9.49 0.31
CA LYS A 284 -19.96 -10.93 0.49
C LYS A 284 -21.13 -11.47 -0.32
N THR A 285 -22.27 -10.79 -0.29
CA THR A 285 -23.45 -11.17 -1.07
C THR A 285 -23.18 -11.09 -2.57
N SER A 286 -22.54 -10.02 -3.04
CA SER A 286 -22.22 -9.84 -4.47
C SER A 286 -21.21 -10.87 -4.99
N LEU A 287 -20.31 -11.32 -4.12
CA LEU A 287 -19.31 -12.34 -4.42
C LEU A 287 -19.79 -13.77 -4.13
N SER A 288 -21.04 -13.95 -3.72
CA SER A 288 -21.59 -15.27 -3.33
C SER A 288 -20.73 -15.99 -2.27
N ILE A 289 -20.14 -15.23 -1.35
CA ILE A 289 -19.41 -15.76 -0.20
C ILE A 289 -20.46 -16.32 0.77
N ASN A 290 -20.78 -17.60 0.61
CA ASN A 290 -21.58 -18.31 1.59
C ASN A 290 -20.81 -18.35 2.91
N ASN A 291 -21.46 -18.05 4.03
CA ASN A 291 -20.93 -18.25 5.39
C ASN A 291 -20.79 -19.75 5.70
N GLN A 292 -20.19 -20.54 4.81
CA GLN A 292 -19.69 -21.85 5.15
C GLN A 292 -18.32 -21.62 5.78
N SER A 293 -18.36 -21.49 7.10
CA SER A 293 -17.30 -21.94 7.97
C SER A 293 -16.63 -23.19 7.37
N ASP A 294 -15.39 -23.03 6.93
CA ASP A 294 -14.49 -24.16 6.64
C ASP A 294 -14.36 -24.97 7.94
N ASN A 295 -15.20 -25.98 8.05
CA ASN A 295 -15.06 -27.08 8.97
C ASN A 295 -14.65 -28.28 8.11
N GLN A 296 -13.40 -28.28 7.62
CA GLN A 296 -12.70 -29.49 7.20
C GLN A 296 -11.19 -29.30 7.14
#